data_AF-A0A314YNB3-F1
#
_entry.id   AF-A0A314YNB3-F1
#
_cell.length_a   1.000
_cell.length_b   1.000
_cell.length_c   1.000
_cell.angle_alpha   90.00
_cell.angle_beta   90.00
_cell.angle_gamma   90.00
#
_symmetry.space_group_name_H-M   'P 1'
#
loop_
_entity.id
_entity.type
_entity.pdbx_description
1 polymer ?
#
loop_
_entity_poly.entity_id
_entity_poly.type
_entity_poly.pdbx_seq_one_letter_code
_entity_poly.pdbx_strand_id
1 'polypeptide(L)'
;MLERPHYCTSLCITSLIEVGLTNTSNLEHGVTYLPKNLVLLIKSQSWMTPRMRVKFLCAIVSLLAALSQQNLPYHADNGKLLGNDVLFFGDSSYLHELASLCQFVLQNLVDAIQQEPSMTARGSMALEACNCIASSLIRE
;
A
#
# COMPACT_ATOMS: atom_id res chain seq x y z
N MET A 1 14.00 -14.36 -23.16
CA MET A 1 14.18 -13.89 -21.77
C MET A 1 13.06 -12.91 -21.50
N LEU A 2 11.97 -13.41 -20.92
CA LEU A 2 10.69 -12.68 -20.82
C LEU A 2 10.72 -11.80 -19.57
N GLU A 3 10.93 -10.50 -19.71
CA GLU A 3 10.75 -9.55 -18.62
C GLU A 3 9.29 -9.59 -18.16
N ARG A 4 9.07 -9.95 -16.90
CA ARG A 4 7.72 -10.05 -16.34
C ARG A 4 7.17 -8.63 -16.10
N PRO A 5 5.97 -8.29 -16.59
CA PRO A 5 5.35 -6.98 -16.40
C PRO A 5 5.02 -6.62 -14.94
N HIS A 6 5.20 -7.55 -13.99
CA HIS A 6 5.01 -7.34 -12.55
C HIS A 6 6.14 -6.52 -11.89
N TYR A 7 7.32 -6.42 -12.51
CA TYR A 7 8.41 -5.58 -11.99
C TYR A 7 8.16 -4.08 -12.20
N CYS A 8 7.46 -3.71 -13.28
CA CYS A 8 7.24 -2.32 -13.65
C CYS A 8 6.22 -1.62 -12.74
N THR A 9 5.19 -2.33 -12.27
CA THR A 9 4.22 -1.81 -11.29
C THR A 9 4.82 -1.66 -9.89
N SER A 10 5.73 -2.56 -9.50
CA SER A 10 6.50 -2.43 -8.27
C SER A 10 7.33 -1.15 -8.27
N LEU A 11 8.13 -0.93 -9.32
CA LEU A 11 8.95 0.28 -9.43
C LEU A 11 8.09 1.56 -9.39
N CYS A 12 6.95 1.57 -10.08
CA CYS A 12 6.11 2.77 -10.16
C CYS A 12 5.43 3.11 -8.81
N ILE A 13 5.07 2.11 -8.00
CA ILE A 13 4.55 2.31 -6.64
C ILE A 13 5.70 2.76 -5.71
N THR A 14 6.89 2.17 -5.82
CA THR A 14 8.08 2.61 -5.07
C THR A 14 8.47 4.04 -5.42
N SER A 15 8.37 4.46 -6.68
CA SER A 15 8.64 5.84 -7.10
C SER A 15 7.57 6.85 -6.64
N LEU A 16 6.31 6.43 -6.47
CA LEU A 16 5.28 7.27 -5.84
C LEU A 16 5.50 7.42 -4.33
N ILE A 17 6.06 6.42 -3.67
CA ILE A 17 6.55 6.50 -2.28
C ILE A 17 7.70 7.50 -2.19
N GLU A 18 8.65 7.47 -3.14
CA GLU A 18 9.77 8.42 -3.23
C GLU A 18 9.32 9.87 -3.42
N VAL A 19 8.33 10.14 -4.28
CA VAL A 19 7.82 11.51 -4.51
C VAL A 19 6.89 11.98 -3.40
N GLY A 20 6.13 11.08 -2.76
CA GLY A 20 5.15 11.43 -1.73
C GLY A 20 5.74 11.65 -0.33
N LEU A 21 6.84 10.97 0.01
CA LEU A 21 7.53 11.10 1.30
C LEU A 21 8.57 12.22 1.33
N THR A 22 9.08 12.66 0.18
CA THR A 22 10.08 13.74 0.09
C THR A 22 9.46 15.15 0.20
N ASN A 23 8.13 15.28 0.08
CA ASN A 23 7.46 16.55 0.33
C ASN A 23 7.29 16.76 1.84
N THR A 24 8.15 17.60 2.40
CA THR A 24 8.36 17.85 3.84
C THR A 24 7.12 18.32 4.61
N SER A 25 6.01 18.65 3.93
CA SER A 25 4.74 19.02 4.57
C SER A 25 3.98 17.84 5.21
N ASN A 26 4.35 16.58 4.91
CA ASN A 26 3.67 15.38 5.43
C ASN A 26 4.33 14.77 6.68
N LEU A 27 5.49 15.25 7.11
CA LEU A 27 6.19 14.73 8.29
C LEU A 27 5.38 14.94 9.59
N GLU A 28 4.59 16.02 9.69
CA GLU A 28 3.77 16.29 10.88
C GLU A 28 2.60 15.32 11.07
N HIS A 29 2.18 14.62 10.02
CA HIS A 29 0.95 13.81 10.01
C HIS A 29 1.19 12.29 10.07
N GLY A 30 2.45 11.86 10.06
CA GLY A 30 2.83 10.44 10.10
C GLY A 30 2.75 9.71 8.75
N VAL A 31 3.52 8.64 8.61
CA VAL A 31 3.67 7.86 7.35
C VAL A 31 2.36 7.22 6.89
N THR A 32 1.43 6.97 7.83
CA THR A 32 0.11 6.39 7.55
C THR A 32 -0.87 7.40 6.95
N TYR A 33 -0.56 8.71 6.99
CA TYR A 33 -1.42 9.78 6.49
C TYR A 33 -1.77 9.62 5.01
N LEU A 34 -0.77 9.47 4.15
CA LEU A 34 -0.95 9.35 2.71
C LEU A 34 -1.78 8.09 2.33
N PRO A 35 -1.41 6.86 2.76
CA PRO A 35 -2.21 5.69 2.45
C PRO A 35 -3.61 5.76 3.05
N LYS A 36 -3.81 6.34 4.24
CA LYS A 36 -5.15 6.55 4.82
C LYS A 36 -6.02 7.47 3.97
N ASN A 37 -5.48 8.60 3.51
CA ASN A 37 -6.19 9.52 2.63
C ASN A 37 -6.53 8.90 1.27
N LEU A 38 -5.64 8.07 0.72
CA LEU A 38 -5.93 7.33 -0.51
C LEU A 38 -7.12 6.37 -0.34
N VAL A 39 -7.19 5.64 0.77
CA VAL A 39 -8.34 4.77 1.05
C VAL A 39 -9.63 5.59 1.16
N LEU A 40 -9.60 6.71 1.87
CA LEU A 40 -10.76 7.60 2.00
C LEU A 40 -11.22 8.16 0.65
N LEU A 41 -10.28 8.56 -0.21
CA LEU A 41 -10.56 9.02 -1.57
C LEU A 41 -11.22 7.91 -2.40
N ILE A 42 -10.69 6.69 -2.36
CA ILE A 42 -11.27 5.56 -3.10
C ILE A 42 -12.70 5.26 -2.65
N LYS A 43 -12.97 5.37 -1.34
CA LYS A 43 -14.32 5.15 -0.79
C LYS A 43 -15.32 6.22 -1.23
N SER A 44 -14.89 7.48 -1.36
CA SER A 44 -15.78 8.59 -1.70
C SER A 44 -16.15 8.63 -3.19
N GLN A 45 -15.38 7.97 -4.07
CA GLN A 45 -15.69 7.92 -5.49
C GLN A 45 -16.87 6.99 -5.78
N SER A 46 -18.01 7.57 -6.16
CA SER A 46 -19.25 6.87 -6.52
C SER A 46 -19.18 6.17 -7.88
N TRP A 47 -18.33 6.64 -8.79
CA TRP A 47 -18.17 6.08 -10.13
C TRP A 47 -17.27 4.84 -10.20
N MET A 48 -16.52 4.54 -9.12
CA MET A 48 -15.60 3.40 -9.10
C MET A 48 -16.34 2.08 -8.95
N THR A 49 -16.12 1.18 -9.90
CA THR A 49 -16.62 -0.20 -9.81
C THR A 49 -15.94 -0.98 -8.68
N PRO A 50 -16.58 -2.04 -8.15
CA PRO A 50 -15.96 -2.98 -7.21
C PRO A 50 -14.56 -3.47 -7.64
N ARG A 51 -14.42 -3.84 -8.92
CA ARG A 51 -13.15 -4.30 -9.49
C ARG A 51 -12.07 -3.22 -9.49
N MET A 52 -12.41 -1.96 -9.78
CA MET A 52 -11.46 -0.85 -9.67
C MET A 52 -11.01 -0.68 -8.21
N ARG A 53 -11.94 -0.66 -7.26
CA ARG A 53 -11.65 -0.52 -5.82
C ARG A 53 -10.69 -1.61 -5.33
N VAL A 54 -10.95 -2.87 -5.69
CA VAL A 54 -10.06 -4.00 -5.36
C VAL A 54 -8.65 -3.77 -5.88
N LYS A 55 -8.47 -3.33 -7.14
CA LYS A 55 -7.13 -3.06 -7.69
C LYS A 55 -6.38 -1.98 -6.92
N PHE A 56 -7.05 -0.88 -6.57
CA PHE A 56 -6.41 0.18 -5.79
C PHE A 56 -6.09 -0.25 -4.36
N LEU A 57 -7.01 -0.97 -3.70
CA LEU A 57 -6.78 -1.50 -2.35
C LEU A 57 -5.63 -2.51 -2.33
N CYS A 58 -5.51 -3.36 -3.36
CA CYS A 58 -4.35 -4.24 -3.57
C CYS A 58 -3.04 -3.45 -3.70
N ALA A 59 -3.02 -2.35 -4.46
CA ALA A 59 -1.85 -1.48 -4.55
C ALA A 59 -1.48 -0.86 -3.19
N ILE A 60 -2.48 -0.48 -2.39
CA ILE A 60 -2.26 0.03 -1.03
C ILE A 60 -1.73 -1.07 -0.10
N VAL A 61 -2.20 -2.32 -0.21
CA VAL A 61 -1.63 -3.45 0.54
C VAL A 61 -0.14 -3.63 0.22
N SER A 62 0.24 -3.57 -1.06
CA SER A 62 1.66 -3.64 -1.46
C SER A 62 2.48 -2.47 -0.90
N LEU A 63 1.91 -1.27 -0.88
CA LEU A 63 2.51 -0.09 -0.25
C LEU A 63 2.73 -0.30 1.26
N LEU A 64 1.71 -0.75 1.99
CA LEU A 64 1.80 -0.99 3.43
C LEU A 64 2.82 -2.10 3.75
N ALA A 65 2.89 -3.13 2.92
CA ALA A 65 3.91 -4.17 3.06
C ALA A 65 5.32 -3.60 2.89
N ALA A 66 5.55 -2.75 1.88
CA ALA A 66 6.83 -2.07 1.70
C ALA A 66 7.17 -1.17 2.91
N LEU A 67 6.19 -0.44 3.45
CA LEU A 67 6.36 0.39 4.65
C LEU A 67 6.65 -0.44 5.92
N SER A 68 6.27 -1.71 5.95
CA SER A 68 6.55 -2.61 7.08
C SER A 68 7.95 -3.25 7.04
N GLN A 69 8.68 -3.11 5.93
CA GLN A 69 10.02 -3.68 5.79
C GLN A 69 10.99 -3.00 6.76
N GLN A 70 11.83 -3.80 7.43
CA GLN A 70 12.79 -3.33 8.44
C GLN A 70 13.87 -2.40 7.86
N ASN A 71 14.26 -2.64 6.61
CA ASN A 71 15.16 -1.79 5.86
C ASN A 71 14.37 -1.22 4.67
N LEU A 72 13.94 0.03 4.79
CA LEU A 72 13.38 0.73 3.65
C LEU A 72 14.51 0.93 2.62
N PRO A 73 14.26 0.72 1.32
CA PRO A 73 15.31 0.69 0.29
C PRO A 73 16.09 2.02 0.15
N TYR A 74 15.64 3.09 0.80
CA TYR A 74 16.37 4.36 0.84
C TYR A 74 17.14 4.50 2.16
N HIS A 75 18.41 4.12 2.14
CA HIS A 75 19.41 4.64 3.07
C HIS A 75 20.01 5.90 2.45
N ALA A 76 19.82 7.04 3.10
CA ALA A 76 20.47 8.28 2.69
C ALA A 76 21.98 8.17 3.01
N ASP A 77 22.76 7.67 2.04
CA ASP A 77 24.20 7.40 2.18
C ASP A 77 25.08 8.67 2.30
N ASN A 78 24.45 9.84 2.52
CA ASN A 78 25.08 11.14 2.34
C ASN A 78 25.11 11.98 3.63
N GLY A 79 24.61 11.46 4.77
CA GLY A 79 24.59 12.18 6.06
C GLY A 79 23.78 13.50 6.08
N LYS A 80 23.12 13.86 4.97
CA LYS A 80 22.34 15.10 4.79
C LYS A 80 20.83 14.91 4.98
N LEU A 81 20.35 13.68 4.87
CA LEU A 81 18.95 13.31 5.09
C LEU A 81 18.96 12.15 6.07
N LEU A 82 18.12 12.20 7.09
CA LEU A 82 17.87 11.03 7.93
C LEU A 82 17.11 10.01 7.08
N GLY A 83 17.57 8.77 7.06
CA GLY A 83 16.84 7.69 6.40
C GLY A 83 15.50 7.45 7.09
N ASN A 84 14.55 6.84 6.38
CA ASN A 84 13.23 6.55 6.93
C ASN A 84 13.30 5.58 8.13
N ASP A 85 14.36 4.77 8.18
CA ASP A 85 14.75 3.93 9.30
C ASP A 85 15.06 4.76 10.58
N VAL A 86 15.55 5.98 10.47
CA VAL A 86 15.84 6.86 11.62
C VAL A 86 14.69 7.82 11.90
N LEU A 87 13.94 8.24 10.87
CA LEU A 87 12.80 9.16 11.02
C LEU A 87 11.55 8.49 11.62
N PHE A 88 11.37 7.18 11.40
CA PHE A 88 10.11 6.50 11.73
C PHE A 88 10.28 5.15 12.44
N PHE A 89 11.41 4.49 12.26
CA PHE A 89 11.67 3.16 12.83
C PHE A 89 12.23 3.31 14.26
N GLY A 90 11.39 3.01 15.25
CA GLY A 90 11.78 3.07 16.66
C GLY A 90 10.64 3.44 17.61
N ASP A 91 9.58 4.08 17.09
CA ASP A 91 8.36 4.31 17.85
C ASP A 91 7.38 3.14 17.69
N SER A 92 7.02 2.51 18.80
CA SER A 92 5.98 1.47 18.85
C SER A 92 4.63 1.92 18.26
N SER A 93 4.35 3.23 18.25
CA SER A 93 3.16 3.81 17.64
C SER A 93 3.09 3.57 16.13
N TYR A 94 4.25 3.56 15.43
CA TYR A 94 4.34 3.39 13.98
C TYR A 94 3.77 2.04 13.53
N LEU A 95 4.26 0.94 14.14
CA LEU A 95 3.80 -0.40 13.79
C LEU A 95 2.32 -0.59 14.14
N HIS A 96 1.88 0.00 15.25
CA HIS A 96 0.47 -0.05 15.66
C HIS A 96 -0.44 0.69 14.67
N GLU A 97 -0.06 1.90 14.25
CA GLU A 97 -0.79 2.66 13.24
C GLU A 97 -0.80 1.95 11.88
N LEU A 98 0.34 1.40 11.47
CA LEU A 98 0.48 0.67 10.22
C LEU A 98 -0.40 -0.59 10.22
N ALA A 99 -0.41 -1.34 11.32
CA ALA A 99 -1.28 -2.50 11.50
C ALA A 99 -2.76 -2.12 11.48
N SER A 100 -3.14 -1.03 12.18
CA SER A 100 -4.51 -0.51 12.20
C SER A 100 -4.99 -0.11 10.79
N LEU A 101 -4.10 0.55 10.02
CA LEU A 101 -4.40 0.92 8.64
C LEU A 101 -4.50 -0.32 7.74
N CYS A 102 -3.60 -1.30 7.90
CA CYS A 102 -3.67 -2.56 7.16
C CYS A 102 -5.00 -3.29 7.38
N GLN A 103 -5.44 -3.41 8.63
CA GLN A 103 -6.73 -3.97 8.97
C GLN A 103 -7.88 -3.21 8.29
N PHE A 104 -7.83 -1.87 8.31
CA PHE A 104 -8.84 -1.05 7.64
C PHE A 104 -8.85 -1.29 6.11
N VAL A 105 -7.70 -1.36 5.46
CA VAL A 105 -7.60 -1.64 4.01
C VAL A 105 -8.14 -3.02 3.68
N LEU A 106 -7.77 -4.05 4.46
CA LEU A 106 -8.25 -5.42 4.27
C LEU A 106 -9.77 -5.51 4.42
N GLN A 107 -10.36 -4.80 5.39
CA GLN A 107 -11.82 -4.77 5.53
C GLN A 107 -12.48 -4.15 4.28
N ASN A 108 -11.98 -2.99 3.82
CA ASN A 108 -12.53 -2.36 2.62
C ASN A 108 -12.33 -3.23 1.36
N LEU A 109 -11.28 -4.04 1.31
CA LEU A 109 -11.03 -4.98 0.23
C LEU A 109 -12.10 -6.07 0.19
N VAL A 110 -12.40 -6.67 1.36
CA VAL A 110 -13.48 -7.65 1.50
C VAL A 110 -14.84 -7.03 1.14
N ASP A 111 -15.14 -5.84 1.64
CA ASP A 111 -16.39 -5.14 1.36
C ASP A 111 -16.55 -4.87 -0.16
N ALA A 112 -15.47 -4.43 -0.83
CA ALA A 112 -15.48 -4.20 -2.26
C ALA A 112 -15.69 -5.50 -3.05
N ILE A 113 -15.10 -6.63 -2.63
CA ILE A 113 -15.34 -7.93 -3.27
C ILE A 113 -16.80 -8.35 -3.10
N GLN A 114 -17.38 -8.18 -1.92
CA GLN A 114 -18.77 -8.55 -1.65
C GLN A 114 -19.78 -7.73 -2.46
N GLN A 115 -19.45 -6.49 -2.83
CA GLN A 115 -20.27 -5.64 -3.69
C GLN A 115 -20.35 -6.11 -5.16
N GLU A 116 -19.47 -7.01 -5.61
CA GLU A 116 -19.53 -7.54 -6.97
C GLU A 116 -20.75 -8.49 -7.13
N PRO A 117 -21.73 -8.18 -8.01
CA PRO A 117 -22.95 -8.98 -8.14
C PRO A 117 -22.71 -10.35 -8.78
N SER A 118 -21.74 -10.47 -9.70
CA SER A 118 -21.48 -11.74 -10.38
C SER A 118 -20.66 -12.66 -9.48
N MET A 119 -21.19 -13.84 -9.16
CA MET A 119 -20.50 -14.85 -8.33
C MET A 119 -19.16 -15.27 -8.94
N THR A 120 -19.10 -15.46 -10.25
CA THR A 120 -17.86 -15.81 -10.96
C THR A 120 -16.84 -14.67 -10.90
N ALA A 121 -17.29 -13.42 -11.15
CA ALA A 121 -16.41 -12.26 -11.09
C ALA A 121 -15.90 -12.01 -9.67
N ARG A 122 -16.76 -12.20 -8.66
CA ARG A 122 -16.43 -12.13 -7.23
C ARG A 122 -15.36 -13.15 -6.85
N GLY A 123 -15.50 -14.40 -7.30
CA GLY A 123 -14.50 -15.45 -7.07
C GLY A 123 -13.15 -15.10 -7.70
N SER A 124 -13.14 -14.59 -8.94
CA SER A 124 -11.94 -14.09 -9.60
C SER A 124 -11.31 -12.92 -8.84
N MET A 125 -12.10 -11.95 -8.37
CA MET A 125 -11.60 -10.81 -7.59
C MET A 125 -11.01 -11.25 -6.24
N ALA A 126 -11.64 -12.20 -5.56
CA ALA A 126 -11.11 -12.75 -4.32
C ALA A 126 -9.76 -13.44 -4.54
N LEU A 127 -9.65 -14.25 -5.61
CA LEU A 127 -8.39 -14.91 -5.95
C LEU A 127 -7.28 -13.90 -6.31
N GLU A 128 -7.59 -12.88 -7.11
CA GLU A 128 -6.67 -11.79 -7.44
C GLU A 128 -6.18 -11.06 -6.18
N ALA A 129 -7.09 -10.76 -5.25
CA ALA A 129 -6.77 -10.12 -3.97
C ALA A 129 -5.87 -11.01 -3.09
N CYS A 130 -6.17 -12.29 -2.96
CA CYS A 130 -5.33 -13.25 -2.23
C CYS A 130 -3.92 -13.35 -2.84
N ASN A 131 -3.82 -13.42 -4.17
CA ASN A 131 -2.53 -13.44 -4.86
C ASN A 131 -1.72 -12.16 -4.61
N CYS A 132 -2.39 -11.00 -4.57
CA CYS A 132 -1.75 -9.74 -4.24
C CYS A 132 -1.18 -9.77 -2.82
N ILE A 133 -2.00 -10.16 -1.82
CA ILE A 133 -1.58 -10.23 -0.42
C ILE A 133 -0.38 -11.18 -0.28
N ALA A 134 -0.46 -12.38 -0.86
CA ALA A 134 0.63 -13.35 -0.81
C ALA A 134 1.92 -12.78 -1.44
N SER A 135 1.81 -12.12 -2.59
CA SER A 135 2.97 -11.51 -3.26
C SER A 135 3.59 -10.37 -2.47
N SER A 136 2.79 -9.64 -1.68
CA SER A 136 3.26 -8.56 -0.82
C SER A 136 4.00 -9.07 0.42
N LEU A 137 3.72 -10.30 0.86
CA LEU A 137 4.37 -10.93 2.02
C LEU A 137 5.67 -11.67 1.67
N ILE A 138 5.83 -12.15 0.43
CA ILE A 138 6.99 -12.95 -0.02
C ILE A 138 8.20 -12.07 -0.44
N ARG A 139 8.14 -10.76 -0.19
CA ARG A 139 9.19 -9.83 -0.59
C ARG A 139 10.33 -9.83 0.45
N GLU A 140 11.17 -10.87 0.37
CA GLU A 140 12.47 -10.98 1.06
C GLU A 140 13.47 -9.93 0.54
#